data_AF-H0SG57-F1
#
_entry.id   AF-H0SG57-F1
#
_cell.length_a   1.000
_cell.length_b   1.000
_cell.length_c   1.000
_cell.angle_alpha   90.00
_cell.angle_beta   90.00
_cell.angle_gamma   90.00
#
_symmetry.space_group_name_H-M   'P 1'
#
loop_
_entity.id
_entity.type
_entity.pdbx_description
1 polymer ?
#
loop_
_entity_poly.entity_id
_entity_poly.type
_entity_poly.pdbx_seq_one_letter_code
_entity_poly.pdbx_strand_id
1 'polypeptide(L)'
;MAKSIASGDDAYLEEMISGRFMDFMLRELLDHLPDVVQRITSLGPAGLVLQARPSNTINALAVPTRDGAVIVYNLGFYGAMYSFSRAVALTLEQHNAMQAMEWLSSVVDWATSRAKEPRIQQPLELGEESASLAANLSAQAQRFAMCHELGHVMTFRRAETAVRAATLAGVTVSALPDTWEKEYAADRDGLAMFLRVLASQGKSAAAALIGAEVFLNAAGMMHESSAEEEQAHPPPDDRLARVRNQFLQACGERGYELAGPSLAVRHILEALRGFVTQEVRRRRAETTRRLSEVFEAYTASVTQRSKDDMRAAAKHVSRFLLASPGATLDFLYERIFAPKVSDEPDGGSPARLLAINAALHFEKPLQEAIEIPRLQLHFEGQP
;
A
#
# COMPACT_ATOMS: atom_id res chain seq x y z
N MET A 1 6.93 -29.56 -2.38
CA MET A 1 7.85 -29.40 -1.24
C MET A 1 7.13 -28.58 -0.19
N ALA A 2 6.44 -29.23 0.75
CA ALA A 2 5.71 -28.59 1.84
C ALA A 2 6.52 -28.83 3.12
N LYS A 3 7.47 -27.93 3.42
CA LYS A 3 8.06 -27.84 4.75
C LYS A 3 7.52 -26.57 5.39
N SER A 4 6.47 -26.76 6.18
CA SER A 4 6.26 -26.08 7.46
C SER A 4 6.41 -24.56 7.45
N ILE A 5 5.34 -23.86 7.00
CA ILE A 5 5.00 -22.51 7.47
C ILE A 5 4.54 -22.66 8.93
N ALA A 6 5.48 -22.96 9.84
CA ALA A 6 5.22 -23.12 11.27
C ALA A 6 6.17 -22.27 12.13
N SER A 7 6.91 -21.36 11.50
CA SER A 7 7.49 -20.21 12.18
C SER A 7 6.49 -19.08 12.02
N GLY A 8 6.00 -18.53 13.15
CA GLY A 8 4.88 -17.59 13.22
C GLY A 8 4.95 -16.39 12.28
N ASP A 9 3.86 -15.61 12.24
CA ASP A 9 3.62 -14.48 11.32
C ASP A 9 4.87 -13.59 11.05
N ASP A 10 5.77 -13.44 12.03
CA ASP A 10 7.05 -12.72 11.91
C ASP A 10 8.04 -13.31 10.90
N ALA A 11 8.20 -14.63 10.81
CA ALA A 11 9.14 -15.26 9.88
C ALA A 11 8.64 -15.22 8.43
N TYR A 12 7.31 -15.30 8.24
CA TYR A 12 6.69 -15.07 6.94
C TYR A 12 6.81 -13.60 6.53
N LEU A 13 6.57 -12.66 7.46
CA LEU A 13 6.84 -11.24 7.24
C LEU A 13 8.31 -10.97 6.91
N GLU A 14 9.26 -11.57 7.63
CA GLU A 14 10.71 -11.43 7.35
C GLU A 14 11.08 -11.97 5.96
N GLU A 15 10.52 -13.12 5.56
CA GLU A 15 10.75 -13.68 4.22
C GLU A 15 10.17 -12.78 3.13
N MET A 16 8.97 -12.22 3.35
CA MET A 16 8.33 -11.26 2.45
C MET A 16 9.11 -9.95 2.35
N ILE A 17 9.53 -9.38 3.49
CA ILE A 17 10.32 -8.15 3.55
C ILE A 17 11.69 -8.36 2.90
N SER A 18 12.28 -9.55 3.03
CA SER A 18 13.59 -9.88 2.45
C SER A 18 13.62 -9.91 0.92
N GLY A 19 12.48 -9.78 0.23
CA GLY A 19 12.38 -9.84 -1.23
C GLY A 19 12.52 -11.26 -1.80
N ARG A 20 12.99 -12.24 -1.01
CA ARG A 20 13.14 -13.65 -1.44
C ARG A 20 11.84 -14.26 -1.92
N PHE A 21 10.71 -13.90 -1.32
CA PHE A 21 9.40 -14.36 -1.75
C PHE A 21 9.01 -13.80 -3.12
N MET A 22 9.31 -12.53 -3.40
CA MET A 22 9.08 -11.91 -4.72
C MET A 22 9.99 -12.54 -5.78
N ASP A 23 11.26 -12.80 -5.46
CA ASP A 23 12.18 -13.53 -6.33
C ASP A 23 11.65 -14.92 -6.66
N PHE A 24 11.15 -15.63 -5.65
CA PHE A 24 10.54 -16.95 -5.81
C PHE A 24 9.30 -16.89 -6.71
N MET A 25 8.34 -16.00 -6.44
CA MET A 25 7.15 -15.85 -7.27
C MET A 25 7.51 -15.46 -8.70
N LEU A 26 8.51 -14.59 -8.89
CA LEU A 26 8.88 -14.16 -10.23
C LEU A 26 9.49 -15.31 -11.01
N ARG A 27 10.37 -16.09 -10.37
CA ARG A 27 10.92 -17.31 -10.98
C ARG A 27 9.81 -18.30 -11.30
N GLU A 28 8.89 -18.53 -10.37
CA GLU A 28 7.71 -19.39 -10.59
C GLU A 28 6.93 -18.94 -11.84
N LEU A 29 6.63 -17.65 -11.96
CA LEU A 29 5.90 -17.11 -13.12
C LEU A 29 6.70 -17.28 -14.42
N LEU A 30 7.99 -16.94 -14.40
CA LEU A 30 8.85 -16.96 -15.58
C LEU A 30 9.16 -18.38 -16.09
N ASP A 31 9.24 -19.37 -15.20
CA ASP A 31 9.38 -20.79 -15.56
C ASP A 31 8.21 -21.28 -16.43
N HIS A 32 7.04 -20.63 -16.31
CA HIS A 32 5.84 -20.92 -17.08
C HIS A 32 5.61 -19.96 -18.26
N LEU A 33 6.48 -18.96 -18.47
CA LEU A 33 6.34 -17.90 -19.46
C LEU A 33 7.65 -17.68 -20.26
N PRO A 34 8.09 -18.67 -21.07
CA PRO A 34 9.38 -18.62 -21.76
C PRO A 34 9.50 -17.47 -22.78
N ASP A 35 8.38 -17.08 -23.40
CA ASP A 35 8.28 -15.93 -24.30
C ASP A 35 8.54 -14.60 -23.59
N VAL A 36 8.08 -14.47 -22.34
CA VAL A 36 8.32 -13.29 -21.49
C VAL A 36 9.79 -13.22 -21.11
N VAL A 37 10.40 -14.35 -20.73
CA VAL A 37 11.85 -14.44 -20.45
C VAL A 37 12.66 -14.03 -21.68
N GLN A 38 12.31 -14.53 -22.86
CA GLN A 38 12.97 -14.17 -24.11
C GLN A 38 12.84 -12.67 -24.39
N ARG A 39 11.64 -12.11 -24.19
CA ARG A 39 11.39 -10.67 -24.37
C ARG A 39 12.25 -9.84 -23.40
N ILE A 40 12.23 -10.15 -22.12
CA ILE A 40 13.02 -9.43 -21.11
C ILE A 40 14.51 -9.49 -21.45
N THR A 41 15.02 -10.67 -21.80
CA THR A 41 16.42 -10.84 -22.20
C THR A 41 16.78 -10.02 -23.45
N SER A 42 15.83 -9.86 -24.39
CA SER A 42 16.03 -9.04 -25.60
C SER A 42 16.04 -7.52 -25.34
N LEU A 43 15.53 -7.07 -24.18
CA LEU A 43 15.44 -5.65 -23.83
C LEU A 43 16.76 -5.07 -23.29
N GLY A 44 17.73 -5.89 -22.85
CA GLY A 44 19.03 -5.40 -22.41
C GLY A 44 19.99 -6.49 -21.93
N PRO A 45 21.31 -6.22 -21.94
CA PRO A 45 22.35 -7.19 -21.57
C PRO A 45 22.33 -7.59 -20.09
N ALA A 46 21.58 -6.87 -19.25
CA ALA A 46 21.45 -7.16 -17.82
C ALA A 46 20.27 -8.09 -17.47
N GLY A 47 19.35 -8.38 -18.40
CA GLY A 47 18.17 -9.21 -18.13
C GLY A 47 17.23 -8.61 -17.08
N LEU A 48 16.49 -9.44 -16.36
CA LEU A 48 15.69 -9.01 -15.19
C LEU A 48 16.59 -8.98 -13.95
N VAL A 49 16.73 -7.83 -13.30
CA VAL A 49 17.55 -7.70 -12.07
C VAL A 49 16.66 -7.20 -10.95
N LEU A 50 16.11 -8.13 -10.18
CA LEU A 50 15.48 -7.83 -8.90
C LEU A 50 16.48 -7.07 -8.02
N GLN A 51 16.25 -5.77 -7.87
CA GLN A 51 17.04 -4.93 -6.99
C GLN A 51 16.13 -4.38 -5.92
N ALA A 52 15.95 -5.16 -4.85
CA ALA A 52 15.45 -4.63 -3.60
C ALA A 52 16.41 -3.52 -3.15
N ARG A 53 16.00 -2.27 -3.34
CA ARG A 53 16.66 -1.13 -2.73
C ARG A 53 16.07 -1.03 -1.32
N PRO A 54 16.87 -1.19 -0.26
CA PRO A 54 16.37 -0.92 1.08
C PRO A 54 16.03 0.57 1.16
N SER A 55 14.77 0.88 0.94
CA SER A 55 14.13 2.02 1.57
C SER A 55 13.20 1.46 2.63
N ASN A 56 12.93 2.24 3.67
CA ASN A 56 11.99 1.86 4.73
C ASN A 56 10.54 1.68 4.20
N THR A 57 10.31 1.77 2.88
CA THR A 57 8.99 1.94 2.26
C THR A 57 8.75 1.15 0.97
N ILE A 58 9.77 0.77 0.19
CA ILE A 58 9.60 0.30 -1.20
C ILE A 58 10.70 -0.70 -1.58
N ASN A 59 10.35 -1.93 -1.99
CA ASN A 59 11.22 -2.72 -2.89
C ASN A 59 10.92 -2.34 -4.34
N ALA A 60 11.90 -2.51 -5.22
CA ALA A 60 11.70 -2.31 -6.66
C ALA A 60 12.05 -3.59 -7.40
N LEU A 61 11.27 -3.92 -8.43
CA LEU A 61 11.59 -4.96 -9.39
C LEU A 61 12.27 -4.27 -10.59
N ALA A 62 13.58 -4.07 -10.56
CA ALA A 62 14.21 -3.46 -11.74
C ALA A 62 14.27 -4.46 -12.90
N VAL A 63 13.72 -4.09 -14.07
CA VAL A 63 14.04 -4.79 -15.32
C VAL A 63 14.94 -3.84 -16.10
N PRO A 64 16.27 -3.91 -15.93
CA PRO A 64 17.17 -3.04 -16.65
C PRO A 64 17.05 -3.28 -18.15
N THR A 65 16.30 -2.40 -18.81
CA THR A 65 16.37 -2.26 -20.26
C THR A 65 17.70 -1.58 -20.61
N ARG A 66 18.14 -1.69 -21.86
CA ARG A 66 19.33 -0.99 -22.39
C ARG A 66 19.29 0.54 -22.11
N ASP A 67 18.11 1.08 -21.79
CA ASP A 67 17.82 2.49 -21.57
C ASP A 67 17.37 2.82 -20.11
N GLY A 68 17.44 1.85 -19.18
CA GLY A 68 17.31 2.12 -17.73
C GLY A 68 15.91 2.13 -17.10
N ALA A 69 14.92 1.42 -17.68
CA ALA A 69 13.59 1.30 -17.06
C ALA A 69 13.63 0.49 -15.74
N VAL A 70 12.79 0.85 -14.77
CA VAL A 70 12.66 0.18 -13.46
C VAL A 70 11.18 -0.04 -13.18
N ILE A 71 10.75 -1.27 -12.94
CA ILE A 71 9.43 -1.54 -12.38
C ILE A 71 9.55 -1.39 -10.87
N VAL A 72 8.58 -0.76 -10.23
CA VAL A 72 8.60 -0.59 -8.79
C VAL A 72 7.45 -1.36 -8.16
N TYR A 73 7.81 -2.35 -7.36
CA TYR A 73 6.84 -3.18 -6.67
C TYR A 73 6.79 -2.85 -5.18
N ASN A 74 5.85 -1.99 -4.80
CA ASN A 74 5.75 -1.45 -3.44
C ASN A 74 5.51 -2.55 -2.37
N LEU A 75 6.48 -2.77 -1.47
CA LEU A 75 6.33 -3.73 -0.36
C LEU A 75 5.31 -3.29 0.70
N GLY A 76 5.16 -1.99 0.94
CA GLY A 76 4.12 -1.50 1.85
C GLY A 76 2.74 -1.93 1.37
N PHE A 77 2.54 -1.91 0.05
CA PHE A 77 1.34 -2.47 -0.57
C PHE A 77 1.25 -4.00 -0.40
N TYR A 78 2.37 -4.73 -0.49
CA TYR A 78 2.39 -6.18 -0.21
C TYR A 78 1.94 -6.51 1.22
N GLY A 79 2.52 -5.84 2.23
CA GLY A 79 2.16 -6.07 3.64
C GLY A 79 0.68 -5.79 3.87
N ALA A 80 0.18 -4.72 3.26
CA ALA A 80 -1.25 -4.44 3.23
C ALA A 80 -2.04 -5.56 2.56
N MET A 81 -1.63 -6.10 1.39
CA MET A 81 -2.32 -7.19 0.68
C MET A 81 -2.54 -8.43 1.53
N TYR A 82 -1.53 -8.82 2.31
CA TYR A 82 -1.71 -9.92 3.23
C TYR A 82 -2.77 -9.58 4.28
N SER A 83 -2.73 -8.37 4.85
CA SER A 83 -3.77 -7.91 5.78
C SER A 83 -5.17 -7.86 5.17
N PHE A 84 -5.34 -7.36 3.95
CA PHE A 84 -6.61 -7.42 3.23
C PHE A 84 -7.11 -8.87 3.12
N SER A 85 -6.22 -9.79 2.75
CA SER A 85 -6.55 -11.21 2.59
C SER A 85 -6.94 -11.87 3.92
N ARG A 86 -6.29 -11.50 5.04
CA ARG A 86 -6.69 -11.93 6.39
C ARG A 86 -8.08 -11.43 6.76
N ALA A 87 -8.38 -10.16 6.46
CA ALA A 87 -9.70 -9.59 6.75
C ALA A 87 -10.82 -10.29 5.96
N VAL A 88 -10.56 -10.64 4.69
CA VAL A 88 -11.48 -11.44 3.87
C VAL A 88 -11.70 -12.82 4.49
N ALA A 89 -10.62 -13.52 4.87
CA ALA A 89 -10.70 -14.84 5.49
C ALA A 89 -11.49 -14.82 6.81
N LEU A 90 -11.21 -13.85 7.69
CA LEU A 90 -11.95 -13.67 8.95
C LEU A 90 -13.43 -13.33 8.75
N THR A 91 -13.75 -12.57 7.70
CA THR A 91 -15.13 -12.23 7.39
C THR A 91 -15.91 -13.47 6.91
N LEU A 92 -15.25 -14.40 6.22
CA LEU A 92 -15.84 -15.68 5.82
C LEU A 92 -16.18 -16.58 7.02
N GLU A 93 -15.41 -16.50 8.11
CA GLU A 93 -15.70 -17.23 9.35
C GLU A 93 -16.86 -16.64 10.18
N GLN A 94 -17.39 -15.47 9.78
CA GLN A 94 -18.55 -14.75 10.35
C GLN A 94 -18.45 -14.29 11.82
N HIS A 95 -17.72 -14.99 12.69
CA HIS A 95 -17.64 -14.70 14.12
C HIS A 95 -16.83 -13.43 14.45
N ASN A 96 -15.95 -13.00 13.54
CA ASN A 96 -15.03 -11.88 13.75
C ASN A 96 -15.13 -10.79 12.67
N ALA A 97 -16.22 -10.75 11.89
CA ALA A 97 -16.33 -9.86 10.73
C ALA A 97 -16.17 -8.37 11.07
N MET A 98 -16.82 -7.89 12.14
CA MET A 98 -16.71 -6.49 12.56
C MET A 98 -15.27 -6.14 13.00
N GLN A 99 -14.64 -7.02 13.80
CA GLN A 99 -13.27 -6.82 14.25
C GLN A 99 -12.30 -6.81 13.08
N ALA A 100 -12.49 -7.69 12.08
CA ALA A 100 -11.71 -7.73 10.86
C ALA A 100 -11.86 -6.44 10.03
N MET A 101 -13.08 -5.90 9.92
CA MET A 101 -13.36 -4.63 9.25
C MET A 101 -12.72 -3.43 9.96
N GLU A 102 -12.81 -3.36 11.30
CA GLU A 102 -12.21 -2.29 12.09
C GLU A 102 -10.69 -2.32 12.02
N TRP A 103 -10.11 -3.52 12.08
CA TRP A 103 -8.68 -3.75 11.92
C TRP A 103 -8.22 -3.36 10.52
N LEU A 104 -8.95 -3.79 9.48
CA LEU A 104 -8.66 -3.44 8.11
C LEU A 104 -8.74 -1.93 7.87
N SER A 105 -9.70 -1.24 8.50
CA SER A 105 -9.78 0.23 8.44
C SER A 105 -8.52 0.90 8.98
N SER A 106 -7.96 0.38 10.08
CA SER A 106 -6.67 0.86 10.59
C SER A 106 -5.52 0.60 9.62
N VAL A 107 -5.49 -0.56 8.95
CA VAL A 107 -4.50 -0.88 7.92
C VAL A 107 -4.58 0.10 6.75
N VAL A 108 -5.79 0.36 6.24
CA VAL A 108 -6.01 1.27 5.10
C VAL A 108 -5.64 2.70 5.47
N ASP A 109 -5.99 3.16 6.67
CA ASP A 109 -5.61 4.50 7.13
C ASP A 109 -4.08 4.66 7.18
N TRP A 110 -3.36 3.66 7.69
CA TRP A 110 -1.89 3.66 7.66
C TRP A 110 -1.32 3.64 6.23
N ALA A 111 -1.82 2.75 5.39
CA ALA A 111 -1.33 2.57 4.02
C ALA A 111 -1.52 3.83 3.16
N THR A 112 -2.55 4.62 3.46
CA THR A 112 -2.86 5.88 2.79
C THR A 112 -2.37 7.12 3.55
N SER A 113 -1.63 6.94 4.64
CA SER A 113 -1.00 8.03 5.38
C SER A 113 0.37 8.41 4.79
N ARG A 114 0.89 9.59 5.18
CA ARG A 114 2.26 10.02 4.81
C ARG A 114 3.37 9.04 5.23
N ALA A 115 3.16 8.24 6.28
CA ALA A 115 4.13 7.24 6.71
C ALA A 115 4.19 6.02 5.78
N LYS A 116 3.08 5.69 5.08
CA LYS A 116 2.95 4.55 4.17
C LYS A 116 3.39 3.18 4.73
N GLU A 117 3.51 3.06 6.06
CA GLU A 117 3.92 1.84 6.76
C GLU A 117 2.89 1.48 7.85
N PRO A 118 2.14 0.39 7.68
CA PRO A 118 1.18 -0.07 8.68
C PRO A 118 1.87 -0.52 9.97
N ARG A 119 1.83 0.32 11.01
CA ARG A 119 2.17 -0.05 12.40
C ARG A 119 0.93 -0.59 13.10
N ILE A 120 0.44 -1.71 12.58
CA ILE A 120 -0.78 -2.32 13.08
C ILE A 120 -0.47 -2.99 14.42
N GLN A 121 -1.34 -2.76 15.41
CA GLN A 121 -1.40 -3.55 16.62
C GLN A 121 -1.61 -5.02 16.25
N GLN A 122 -1.03 -5.94 17.02
CA GLN A 122 -0.95 -7.39 16.78
C GLN A 122 -2.03 -7.94 15.82
N PRO A 123 -1.64 -8.63 14.75
CA PRO A 123 -2.60 -9.16 13.79
C PRO A 123 -3.62 -10.05 14.51
N LEU A 124 -4.89 -9.94 14.11
CA LEU A 124 -5.95 -10.79 14.65
C LEU A 124 -5.56 -12.25 14.48
N GLU A 125 -5.69 -13.03 15.55
CA GLU A 125 -5.37 -14.46 15.51
C GLU A 125 -6.27 -15.16 14.49
N LEU A 126 -5.65 -15.96 13.62
CA LEU A 126 -6.35 -16.78 12.63
C LEU A 126 -6.31 -18.24 13.08
N GLY A 127 -7.45 -18.93 12.93
CA GLY A 127 -7.43 -20.39 12.86
C GLY A 127 -6.62 -20.87 11.67
N GLU A 128 -6.15 -22.13 11.73
CA GLU A 128 -5.30 -22.72 10.68
C GLU A 128 -5.94 -22.64 9.28
N GLU A 129 -7.25 -22.88 9.18
CA GLU A 129 -8.00 -22.80 7.92
C GLU A 129 -8.03 -21.38 7.36
N SER A 130 -8.35 -20.38 8.19
CA SER A 130 -8.30 -18.96 7.79
C SER A 130 -6.91 -18.48 7.42
N ALA A 131 -5.88 -18.92 8.15
CA ALA A 131 -4.49 -18.58 7.84
C ALA A 131 -4.11 -19.11 6.45
N SER A 132 -4.47 -20.37 6.15
CA SER A 132 -4.28 -20.98 4.84
C SER A 132 -5.05 -20.25 3.73
N LEU A 133 -6.31 -19.89 3.99
CA LEU A 133 -7.12 -19.14 3.03
C LEU A 133 -6.54 -17.74 2.76
N ALA A 134 -6.18 -17.01 3.81
CA ALA A 134 -5.57 -15.68 3.70
C ALA A 134 -4.26 -15.73 2.89
N ALA A 135 -3.40 -16.70 3.18
CA ALA A 135 -2.16 -16.91 2.42
C ALA A 135 -2.45 -17.20 0.93
N ASN A 136 -3.44 -18.05 0.65
CA ASN A 136 -3.84 -18.37 -0.73
C ASN A 136 -4.39 -17.15 -1.48
N LEU A 137 -5.30 -16.40 -0.87
CA LEU A 137 -5.85 -15.16 -1.45
C LEU A 137 -4.74 -14.14 -1.73
N SER A 138 -3.87 -13.92 -0.76
CA SER A 138 -2.74 -12.99 -0.88
C SER A 138 -1.81 -13.40 -2.01
N ALA A 139 -1.49 -14.69 -2.11
CA ALA A 139 -0.63 -15.21 -3.16
C ALA A 139 -1.26 -15.12 -4.57
N GLN A 140 -2.60 -15.20 -4.70
CA GLN A 140 -3.24 -14.95 -5.99
C GLN A 140 -3.25 -13.46 -6.34
N ALA A 141 -3.52 -12.58 -5.38
CA ALA A 141 -3.50 -11.13 -5.58
C ALA A 141 -2.12 -10.63 -6.03
N GLN A 142 -1.06 -11.14 -5.41
CA GLN A 142 0.31 -10.77 -5.75
C GLN A 142 0.75 -11.34 -7.10
N ARG A 143 0.33 -12.56 -7.46
CA ARG A 143 0.55 -13.09 -8.81
C ARG A 143 -0.13 -12.23 -9.87
N PHE A 144 -1.37 -11.79 -9.62
CA PHE A 144 -2.04 -10.84 -10.52
C PHE A 144 -1.24 -9.54 -10.65
N ALA A 145 -0.83 -8.94 -9.53
CA ALA A 145 -0.03 -7.71 -9.52
C ALA A 145 1.28 -7.86 -10.31
N MET A 146 2.03 -8.95 -10.10
CA MET A 146 3.26 -9.20 -10.83
C MET A 146 3.03 -9.43 -12.32
N CYS A 147 1.99 -10.18 -12.68
CA CYS A 147 1.63 -10.36 -14.08
C CYS A 147 1.22 -9.04 -14.73
N HIS A 148 0.51 -8.16 -14.00
CA HIS A 148 0.19 -6.80 -14.46
C HIS A 148 1.48 -6.00 -14.74
N GLU A 149 2.44 -5.99 -13.81
CA GLU A 149 3.74 -5.35 -14.02
C GLU A 149 4.51 -5.93 -15.22
N LEU A 150 4.49 -7.25 -15.40
CA LEU A 150 5.05 -7.90 -16.58
C LEU A 150 4.31 -7.47 -17.85
N GLY A 151 3.01 -7.14 -17.77
CA GLY A 151 2.22 -6.59 -18.87
C GLY A 151 2.78 -5.25 -19.36
N HIS A 152 3.21 -4.37 -18.44
CA HIS A 152 3.93 -3.15 -18.81
C HIS A 152 5.23 -3.45 -19.56
N VAL A 153 5.99 -4.47 -19.15
CA VAL A 153 7.22 -4.89 -19.85
C VAL A 153 6.94 -5.38 -21.26
N MET A 154 5.88 -6.16 -21.43
CA MET A 154 5.53 -6.74 -22.72
C MET A 154 5.06 -5.67 -23.72
N THR A 155 4.38 -4.64 -23.22
CA THR A 155 3.86 -3.54 -24.04
C THR A 155 4.88 -2.43 -24.27
N PHE A 156 5.98 -2.39 -23.50
CA PHE A 156 7.03 -1.41 -23.65
C PHE A 156 7.59 -1.34 -25.08
N ARG A 157 7.44 -0.17 -25.70
CA ARG A 157 8.01 0.17 -27.02
C ARG A 157 9.18 1.13 -26.82
N ARG A 158 10.34 0.79 -27.41
CA ARG A 158 11.58 1.60 -27.38
C ARG A 158 11.44 3.06 -27.83
N ALA A 159 10.37 3.42 -28.53
CA ALA A 159 10.14 4.77 -29.05
C ALA A 159 9.40 5.69 -28.06
N GLU A 160 9.02 5.21 -26.87
CA GLU A 160 8.42 6.06 -25.83
C GLU A 160 9.50 6.93 -25.16
N THR A 161 9.75 8.10 -25.76
CA THR A 161 10.80 9.06 -25.34
C THR A 161 10.38 9.96 -24.18
N ALA A 162 9.13 9.89 -23.72
CA ALA A 162 8.66 10.66 -22.58
C ALA A 162 8.95 9.86 -21.31
N VAL A 163 10.02 10.20 -20.63
CA VAL A 163 10.36 9.67 -19.31
C VAL A 163 10.17 10.80 -18.30
N ARG A 164 9.31 10.61 -17.30
CA ARG A 164 9.13 11.55 -16.21
C ARG A 164 10.12 11.22 -15.10
N ALA A 165 10.75 12.23 -14.50
CA ALA A 165 11.45 12.06 -13.24
C ALA A 165 10.41 11.81 -12.13
N ALA A 166 10.42 10.63 -11.52
CA ALA A 166 9.64 10.28 -10.35
C ALA A 166 10.59 10.14 -9.15
N THR A 167 10.23 10.68 -7.98
CA THR A 167 11.00 10.46 -6.76
C THR A 167 10.42 9.27 -6.02
N LEU A 168 11.23 8.22 -5.87
CA LEU A 168 10.90 7.00 -5.16
C LEU A 168 11.84 6.82 -3.98
N ALA A 169 11.29 6.97 -2.77
CA ALA A 169 12.04 6.95 -1.52
C ALA A 169 13.29 7.86 -1.53
N GLY A 170 13.13 9.09 -2.03
CA GLY A 170 14.21 10.07 -2.15
C GLY A 170 15.17 9.86 -3.33
N VAL A 171 14.98 8.82 -4.14
CA VAL A 171 15.75 8.57 -5.36
C VAL A 171 14.95 8.99 -6.58
N THR A 172 15.49 9.88 -7.40
CA THR A 172 14.88 10.20 -8.70
C THR A 172 15.09 9.06 -9.66
N VAL A 173 14.00 8.42 -10.08
CA VAL A 173 13.97 7.40 -11.11
C VAL A 173 13.25 7.92 -12.36
N SER A 174 13.56 7.26 -13.46
CA SER A 174 12.87 7.44 -14.74
C SER A 174 11.59 6.61 -14.75
N ALA A 175 10.44 7.28 -14.67
CA ALA A 175 9.11 6.66 -14.75
C ALA A 175 8.50 6.89 -16.13
N LEU A 176 7.79 5.89 -16.65
CA LEU A 176 7.01 6.05 -17.86
C LEU A 176 5.70 6.77 -17.51
N PRO A 177 5.19 7.67 -18.36
CA PRO A 177 3.84 8.17 -18.22
C PRO A 177 2.89 7.02 -18.51
N ASP A 178 2.21 6.55 -17.46
CA ASP A 178 1.14 5.58 -17.58
C ASP A 178 -0.13 6.32 -18.00
N THR A 179 -0.61 5.98 -19.20
CA THR A 179 -1.95 6.37 -19.62
C THR A 179 -2.92 5.28 -19.17
N TRP A 180 -4.19 5.61 -19.05
CA TRP A 180 -5.20 4.61 -18.71
C TRP A 180 -5.20 3.44 -19.69
N GLU A 181 -4.96 3.69 -20.98
CA GLU A 181 -4.84 2.64 -22.00
C GLU A 181 -3.67 1.68 -21.73
N LYS A 182 -2.55 2.17 -21.19
CA LYS A 182 -1.41 1.32 -20.82
C LYS A 182 -1.77 0.44 -19.62
N GLU A 183 -2.41 1.00 -18.62
CA GLU A 183 -2.89 0.26 -17.44
C GLU A 183 -3.89 -0.84 -17.84
N TYR A 184 -4.85 -0.53 -18.71
CA TYR A 184 -5.79 -1.53 -19.21
C TYR A 184 -5.12 -2.61 -20.08
N ALA A 185 -4.08 -2.24 -20.84
CA ALA A 185 -3.31 -3.20 -21.62
C ALA A 185 -2.48 -4.12 -20.71
N ALA A 186 -1.88 -3.56 -19.65
CA ALA A 186 -1.16 -4.31 -18.64
C ALA A 186 -2.08 -5.26 -17.86
N ASP A 187 -3.30 -4.83 -17.50
CA ASP A 187 -4.33 -5.71 -16.92
C ASP A 187 -4.67 -6.88 -17.84
N ARG A 188 -4.90 -6.60 -19.13
CA ARG A 188 -5.22 -7.62 -20.13
C ARG A 188 -4.11 -8.64 -20.28
N ASP A 189 -2.90 -8.16 -20.52
CA ASP A 189 -1.75 -9.00 -20.81
C ASP A 189 -1.32 -9.75 -19.54
N GLY A 190 -1.41 -9.09 -18.38
CA GLY A 190 -1.21 -9.68 -17.06
C GLY A 190 -2.19 -10.80 -16.77
N LEU A 191 -3.49 -10.58 -16.97
CA LEU A 191 -4.48 -11.63 -16.79
C LEU A 191 -4.21 -12.83 -17.72
N ALA A 192 -3.89 -12.58 -18.99
CA ALA A 192 -3.59 -13.64 -19.95
C ALA A 192 -2.36 -14.46 -19.53
N MET A 193 -1.30 -13.81 -19.05
CA MET A 193 -0.11 -14.49 -18.50
C MET A 193 -0.48 -15.32 -17.27
N PHE A 194 -1.27 -14.77 -16.35
CA PHE A 194 -1.67 -15.48 -15.15
C PHE A 194 -2.50 -16.74 -15.45
N LEU A 195 -3.45 -16.65 -16.40
CA LEU A 195 -4.22 -17.79 -16.86
C LEU A 195 -3.34 -18.90 -17.46
N ARG A 196 -2.31 -18.53 -18.24
CA ARG A 196 -1.33 -19.49 -18.78
C ARG A 196 -0.54 -20.19 -17.68
N VAL A 197 -0.10 -19.45 -16.66
CA VAL A 197 0.60 -20.02 -15.50
C VAL A 197 -0.29 -21.04 -14.81
N LEU A 198 -1.54 -20.68 -14.47
CA LEU A 198 -2.48 -21.58 -13.80
C LEU A 198 -2.75 -22.83 -14.64
N ALA A 199 -2.96 -22.68 -15.95
CA ALA A 199 -3.17 -23.79 -16.86
C ALA A 199 -1.98 -24.76 -16.88
N SER A 200 -0.74 -24.23 -16.94
CA SER A 200 0.47 -25.05 -16.94
C SER A 200 0.69 -25.82 -15.62
N GLN A 201 0.12 -25.32 -14.52
CA GLN A 201 0.16 -25.94 -13.20
C GLN A 201 -1.06 -26.85 -12.93
N GLY A 202 -2.00 -26.98 -13.87
CA GLY A 202 -3.26 -27.71 -13.67
C GLY A 202 -4.18 -27.08 -12.60
N LYS A 203 -4.04 -25.78 -12.34
CA LYS A 203 -4.85 -25.03 -11.36
C LYS A 203 -6.08 -24.40 -12.03
N SER A 204 -7.10 -24.13 -11.22
CA SER A 204 -8.33 -23.50 -11.68
C SER A 204 -8.09 -22.06 -12.15
N ALA A 205 -8.63 -21.70 -13.32
CA ALA A 205 -8.63 -20.34 -13.84
C ALA A 205 -9.33 -19.35 -12.89
N ALA A 206 -10.28 -19.81 -12.06
CA ALA A 206 -10.96 -19.00 -11.05
C ALA A 206 -9.98 -18.25 -10.12
N ALA A 207 -8.81 -18.85 -9.86
CA ALA A 207 -7.79 -18.25 -9.01
C ALA A 207 -7.24 -16.93 -9.58
N ALA A 208 -7.16 -16.79 -10.91
CA ALA A 208 -6.74 -15.55 -11.55
C ALA A 208 -7.73 -14.42 -11.30
N LEU A 209 -9.03 -14.72 -11.46
CA LEU A 209 -10.08 -13.74 -11.23
C LEU A 209 -10.15 -13.35 -9.73
N ILE A 210 -10.09 -14.32 -8.82
CA ILE A 210 -10.03 -14.05 -7.37
C ILE A 210 -8.83 -13.16 -7.01
N GLY A 211 -7.65 -13.44 -7.57
CA GLY A 211 -6.47 -12.61 -7.36
C GLY A 211 -6.69 -11.17 -7.79
N ALA A 212 -7.24 -10.96 -8.98
CA ALA A 212 -7.55 -9.63 -9.49
C ALA A 212 -8.61 -8.90 -8.64
N GLU A 213 -9.66 -9.60 -8.20
CA GLU A 213 -10.70 -9.06 -7.33
C GLU A 213 -10.10 -8.55 -6.00
N VAL A 214 -9.28 -9.36 -5.34
CA VAL A 214 -8.66 -8.99 -4.06
C VAL A 214 -7.72 -7.79 -4.25
N PHE A 215 -6.87 -7.82 -5.27
CA PHE A 215 -5.91 -6.75 -5.56
C PHE A 215 -6.62 -5.42 -5.88
N LEU A 216 -7.56 -5.42 -6.85
CA LEU A 216 -8.20 -4.19 -7.31
C LEU A 216 -9.19 -3.63 -6.28
N ASN A 217 -9.85 -4.46 -5.47
CA ASN A 217 -10.68 -3.93 -4.38
C ASN A 217 -9.84 -3.29 -3.28
N ALA A 218 -8.69 -3.86 -2.96
CA ALA A 218 -7.79 -3.26 -1.99
C ALA A 218 -7.17 -1.94 -2.52
N ALA A 219 -6.79 -1.90 -3.80
CA ALA A 219 -6.40 -0.67 -4.46
C ALA A 219 -7.54 0.38 -4.43
N GLY A 220 -8.78 -0.04 -4.65
CA GLY A 220 -9.98 0.78 -4.52
C GLY A 220 -10.17 1.36 -3.13
N MET A 221 -10.08 0.54 -2.09
CA MET A 221 -10.19 0.99 -0.69
C MET A 221 -9.15 2.05 -0.35
N MET A 222 -7.89 1.85 -0.79
CA MET A 222 -6.83 2.84 -0.58
C MET A 222 -7.07 4.13 -1.37
N HIS A 223 -7.43 4.02 -2.64
CA HIS A 223 -7.72 5.18 -3.50
C HIS A 223 -8.84 6.03 -2.92
N GLU A 224 -9.96 5.42 -2.55
CA GLU A 224 -11.13 6.12 -1.98
C GLU A 224 -10.90 6.66 -0.57
N SER A 225 -9.95 6.10 0.16
CA SER A 225 -9.59 6.53 1.52
C SER A 225 -8.50 7.60 1.53
N SER A 226 -7.73 7.73 0.45
CA SER A 226 -6.67 8.74 0.33
C SER A 226 -7.26 10.16 0.22
N ALA A 227 -6.55 11.15 0.77
CA ALA A 227 -6.94 12.57 0.70
C ALA A 227 -6.41 13.24 -0.59
N GLU A 228 -5.40 12.66 -1.23
CA GLU A 228 -4.80 13.15 -2.46
C GLU A 228 -5.44 12.41 -3.65
N GLU A 229 -6.06 13.14 -4.58
CA GLU A 229 -6.51 12.59 -5.87
C GLU A 229 -5.28 12.23 -6.72
N GLU A 230 -4.64 11.10 -6.44
CA GLU A 230 -3.58 10.58 -7.29
C GLU A 230 -4.22 9.97 -8.56
N GLN A 231 -4.45 10.80 -9.57
CA GLN A 231 -5.07 10.42 -10.87
C GLN A 231 -4.14 9.61 -11.79
N ALA A 232 -3.07 9.01 -11.26
CA ALA A 232 -2.07 8.31 -12.05
C ALA A 232 -2.60 7.00 -12.66
N HIS A 233 -3.58 6.35 -12.03
CA HIS A 233 -4.17 5.09 -12.50
C HIS A 233 -5.68 5.24 -12.76
N PRO A 234 -6.25 4.47 -13.71
CA PRO A 234 -7.69 4.46 -13.92
C PRO A 234 -8.43 3.89 -12.70
N PRO A 235 -9.71 4.29 -12.49
CA PRO A 235 -10.50 3.82 -11.36
C PRO A 235 -10.52 2.30 -11.23
N PRO A 236 -10.27 1.73 -10.04
CA PRO A 236 -10.21 0.27 -9.86
C PRO A 236 -11.48 -0.48 -10.28
N ASP A 237 -12.66 0.12 -10.17
CA ASP A 237 -13.92 -0.49 -10.62
C ASP A 237 -13.99 -0.67 -12.14
N ASP A 238 -13.47 0.30 -12.90
CA ASP A 238 -13.42 0.19 -14.36
C ASP A 238 -12.40 -0.86 -14.79
N ARG A 239 -11.22 -0.89 -14.14
CA ARG A 239 -10.21 -1.94 -14.34
C ARG A 239 -10.81 -3.32 -14.05
N LEU A 240 -11.52 -3.47 -12.95
CA LEU A 240 -12.12 -4.75 -12.53
C LEU A 240 -13.21 -5.22 -13.49
N ALA A 241 -14.06 -4.32 -13.99
CA ALA A 241 -15.05 -4.63 -15.01
C ALA A 241 -14.38 -5.15 -16.30
N ARG A 242 -13.27 -4.53 -16.72
CA ARG A 242 -12.49 -4.96 -17.89
C ARG A 242 -11.83 -6.31 -17.68
N VAL A 243 -11.20 -6.54 -16.53
CA VAL A 243 -10.58 -7.82 -16.17
C VAL A 243 -11.62 -8.95 -16.19
N ARG A 244 -12.81 -8.73 -15.63
CA ARG A 244 -13.92 -9.71 -15.69
C ARG A 244 -14.31 -10.04 -17.13
N ASN A 245 -14.50 -9.02 -17.97
CA ASN A 245 -14.85 -9.22 -19.37
C ASN A 245 -13.75 -9.98 -20.13
N GLN A 246 -12.49 -9.64 -19.88
CA GLN A 246 -11.34 -10.34 -20.48
C GLN A 246 -11.24 -11.79 -20.00
N PHE A 247 -11.53 -12.06 -18.73
CA PHE A 247 -11.58 -13.42 -18.18
C PHE A 247 -12.65 -14.25 -18.89
N LEU A 248 -13.86 -13.71 -19.05
CA LEU A 248 -14.95 -14.39 -19.76
C LEU A 248 -14.59 -14.66 -21.23
N GLN A 249 -13.98 -13.69 -21.91
CA GLN A 249 -13.49 -13.84 -23.28
C GLN A 249 -12.43 -14.95 -23.39
N ALA A 250 -11.46 -14.99 -22.47
CA ALA A 250 -10.39 -15.97 -22.47
C ALA A 250 -10.87 -17.39 -22.15
N CYS A 251 -11.87 -17.53 -21.28
CA CYS A 251 -12.41 -18.82 -20.85
C CYS A 251 -13.57 -19.34 -21.72
N GLY A 252 -14.11 -18.52 -22.63
CA GLY A 252 -15.23 -18.88 -23.50
C GLY A 252 -16.50 -19.23 -22.71
N GLU A 253 -17.25 -20.24 -23.19
CA GLU A 253 -18.54 -20.65 -22.60
C GLU A 253 -18.41 -21.09 -21.13
N ARG A 254 -17.26 -21.63 -20.73
CA ARG A 254 -16.99 -22.06 -19.35
C ARG A 254 -16.66 -20.89 -18.41
N GLY A 255 -16.48 -19.67 -18.94
CA GLY A 255 -16.10 -18.50 -18.15
C GLY A 255 -17.05 -18.22 -16.99
N TYR A 256 -18.36 -18.36 -17.18
CA TYR A 256 -19.35 -18.13 -16.11
C TYR A 256 -19.29 -19.17 -15.00
N GLU A 257 -19.13 -20.45 -15.37
CA GLU A 257 -18.94 -21.55 -14.41
C GLU A 257 -17.67 -21.32 -13.57
N LEU A 258 -16.56 -21.01 -14.25
CA LEU A 258 -15.27 -20.77 -13.62
C LEU A 258 -15.24 -19.48 -12.78
N ALA A 259 -16.08 -18.48 -13.11
CA ALA A 259 -16.22 -17.27 -12.32
C ALA A 259 -17.05 -17.46 -11.04
N GLY A 260 -17.83 -18.54 -10.92
CA GLY A 260 -18.71 -18.80 -9.77
C GLY A 260 -18.05 -18.60 -8.40
N PRO A 261 -16.88 -19.20 -8.12
CA PRO A 261 -16.16 -19.00 -6.87
C PRO A 261 -15.76 -17.54 -6.59
N SER A 262 -15.49 -16.75 -7.62
CA SER A 262 -15.13 -15.33 -7.46
C SER A 262 -16.32 -14.47 -7.00
N LEU A 263 -17.56 -14.87 -7.30
CA LEU A 263 -18.76 -14.11 -6.89
C LEU A 263 -18.92 -14.07 -5.37
N ALA A 264 -18.62 -15.17 -4.68
CA ALA A 264 -18.68 -15.22 -3.22
C ALA A 264 -17.65 -14.29 -2.58
N VAL A 265 -16.41 -14.31 -3.08
CA VAL A 265 -15.34 -13.41 -2.63
C VAL A 265 -15.69 -11.95 -2.93
N ARG A 266 -16.25 -11.69 -4.12
CA ARG A 266 -16.67 -10.35 -4.56
C ARG A 266 -17.67 -9.71 -3.61
N HIS A 267 -18.74 -10.39 -3.23
CA HIS A 267 -19.74 -9.79 -2.32
C HIS A 267 -19.13 -9.39 -0.98
N ILE A 268 -18.16 -10.17 -0.48
CA ILE A 268 -17.44 -9.85 0.75
C ILE A 268 -16.52 -8.64 0.54
N LEU A 269 -15.78 -8.60 -0.56
CA LEU A 269 -14.91 -7.47 -0.89
C LEU A 269 -15.71 -6.16 -1.06
N GLU A 270 -16.86 -6.21 -1.71
CA GLU A 270 -17.75 -5.04 -1.87
C GLU A 270 -18.28 -4.55 -0.52
N ALA A 271 -18.71 -5.46 0.37
CA ALA A 271 -19.15 -5.12 1.71
C ALA A 271 -18.01 -4.54 2.58
N LEU A 272 -16.82 -5.17 2.53
CA LEU A 272 -15.61 -4.69 3.19
C LEU A 272 -15.25 -3.29 2.71
N ARG A 273 -15.25 -3.05 1.39
CA ARG A 273 -14.88 -1.76 0.81
C ARG A 273 -15.82 -0.65 1.28
N GLY A 274 -17.13 -0.88 1.19
CA GLY A 274 -18.12 0.09 1.64
C GLY A 274 -17.93 0.50 3.11
N PHE A 275 -17.76 -0.50 3.99
CA PHE A 275 -17.53 -0.25 5.41
C PHE A 275 -16.19 0.45 5.68
N VAL A 276 -15.09 -0.12 5.18
CA VAL A 276 -13.73 0.34 5.46
C VAL A 276 -13.52 1.77 5.01
N THR A 277 -13.92 2.10 3.77
CA THR A 277 -13.79 3.45 3.23
C THR A 277 -14.60 4.45 4.07
N GLN A 278 -15.83 4.11 4.47
CA GLN A 278 -16.65 4.97 5.32
C GLN A 278 -16.03 5.15 6.71
N GLU A 279 -15.53 4.08 7.31
CA GLU A 279 -14.96 4.08 8.66
C GLU A 279 -13.63 4.85 8.71
N VAL A 280 -12.76 4.69 7.72
CA VAL A 280 -11.52 5.50 7.60
C VAL A 280 -11.87 6.98 7.51
N ARG A 281 -12.82 7.36 6.64
CA ARG A 281 -13.25 8.76 6.51
C ARG A 281 -13.84 9.30 7.83
N ARG A 282 -14.67 8.51 8.50
CA ARG A 282 -15.26 8.86 9.80
C ARG A 282 -14.17 9.08 10.87
N ARG A 283 -13.22 8.14 11.00
CA ARG A 283 -12.10 8.22 11.96
C ARG A 283 -11.20 9.43 11.69
N ARG A 284 -10.89 9.70 10.41
CA ARG A 284 -10.08 10.85 10.01
C ARG A 284 -10.77 12.17 10.35
N ALA A 285 -12.05 12.31 10.03
CA ALA A 285 -12.83 13.50 10.35
C ALA A 285 -12.93 13.73 11.87
N GLU A 286 -13.24 12.67 12.64
CA GLU A 286 -13.31 12.75 14.10
C GLU A 286 -11.95 13.12 14.72
N THR A 287 -10.87 12.49 14.27
CA THR A 287 -9.51 12.73 14.77
C THR A 287 -9.03 14.13 14.45
N THR A 288 -9.28 14.62 13.23
CA THR A 288 -8.93 15.99 12.82
C THR A 288 -9.64 17.03 13.69
N ARG A 289 -10.94 16.84 13.98
CA ARG A 289 -11.71 17.71 14.87
C ARG A 289 -11.10 17.73 16.28
N ARG A 290 -10.82 16.55 16.84
CA ARG A 290 -10.28 16.43 18.21
C ARG A 290 -8.85 16.96 18.33
N LEU A 291 -8.02 16.78 17.30
CA LEU A 291 -6.69 17.39 17.23
C LEU A 291 -6.79 18.92 17.19
N SER A 292 -7.72 19.46 16.41
CA SER A 292 -7.96 20.91 16.37
C SER A 292 -8.35 21.45 17.75
N GLU A 293 -9.28 20.79 18.46
CA GLU A 293 -9.68 21.15 19.82
C GLU A 293 -8.51 21.13 20.81
N VAL A 294 -7.65 20.10 20.75
CA VAL A 294 -6.45 20.01 21.60
C VAL A 294 -5.48 21.14 21.31
N PHE A 295 -5.23 21.45 20.03
CA PHE A 295 -4.32 22.52 19.63
C PHE A 295 -4.88 23.90 19.96
N GLU A 296 -6.18 24.15 19.78
CA GLU A 296 -6.85 25.39 20.16
C GLU A 296 -6.82 25.61 21.67
N ALA A 297 -7.20 24.60 22.45
CA ALA A 297 -7.14 24.67 23.92
C ALA A 297 -5.70 24.92 24.42
N TYR A 298 -4.71 24.39 23.72
CA TYR A 298 -3.31 24.60 24.05
C TYR A 298 -2.83 26.00 23.66
N THR A 299 -3.17 26.47 22.46
CA THR A 299 -2.75 27.78 21.94
C THR A 299 -3.48 28.97 22.57
N ALA A 300 -4.70 28.79 23.09
CA ALA A 300 -5.44 29.85 23.78
C ALA A 300 -4.85 30.25 25.16
N SER A 301 -3.82 29.56 25.63
CA SER A 301 -3.33 29.63 27.02
C SER A 301 -1.81 29.89 27.14
N VAL A 302 -1.25 30.53 26.11
CA VAL A 302 0.18 30.56 25.79
C VAL A 302 1.07 31.36 26.76
N THR A 303 0.53 32.10 27.72
CA THR A 303 1.35 33.06 28.47
C THR A 303 2.38 32.45 29.42
N GLN A 304 2.33 31.16 29.77
CA GLN A 304 3.43 30.40 30.41
C GLN A 304 3.00 28.95 30.64
N ARG A 305 3.41 28.02 29.77
CA ARG A 305 3.17 26.58 29.99
C ARG A 305 4.47 25.84 30.27
N SER A 306 4.39 24.88 31.19
CA SER A 306 5.54 24.08 31.60
C SER A 306 5.92 23.05 30.52
N LYS A 307 7.16 22.55 30.55
CA LYS A 307 7.59 21.42 29.70
C LYS A 307 6.71 20.17 29.91
N ASP A 308 6.13 20.00 31.10
CA ASP A 308 5.28 18.87 31.42
C ASP A 308 3.90 18.96 30.74
N ASP A 309 3.37 20.18 30.58
CA ASP A 309 2.14 20.41 29.81
C ASP A 309 2.35 20.09 28.33
N MET A 310 3.52 20.44 27.76
CA MET A 310 3.88 20.10 26.38
C MET A 310 3.95 18.58 26.20
N ARG A 311 4.60 17.87 27.13
CA ARG A 311 4.69 16.41 27.12
C ARG A 311 3.32 15.74 27.26
N ALA A 312 2.44 16.28 28.09
CA ALA A 312 1.09 15.76 28.26
C ALA A 312 0.25 15.92 26.98
N ALA A 313 0.32 17.09 26.34
CA ALA A 313 -0.32 17.33 25.05
C ALA A 313 0.26 16.44 23.94
N ALA A 314 1.59 16.28 23.88
CA ALA A 314 2.24 15.36 22.96
C ALA A 314 1.76 13.91 23.16
N LYS A 315 1.62 13.43 24.40
CA LYS A 315 1.03 12.12 24.69
C LYS A 315 -0.41 11.98 24.20
N HIS A 316 -1.21 13.05 24.25
CA HIS A 316 -2.56 13.04 23.68
C HIS A 316 -2.51 12.93 22.15
N VAL A 317 -1.61 13.64 21.48
CA VAL A 317 -1.36 13.53 20.04
C VAL A 317 -0.92 12.11 19.66
N SER A 318 -0.03 11.47 20.43
CA SER A 318 0.37 10.08 20.18
C SER A 318 -0.79 9.08 20.28
N ARG A 319 -1.82 9.34 21.09
CA ARG A 319 -3.02 8.48 21.12
C ARG A 319 -3.86 8.61 19.85
N PHE A 320 -3.93 9.80 19.27
CA PHE A 320 -4.62 10.02 18.00
C PHE A 320 -3.94 9.31 16.84
N LEU A 321 -2.62 9.18 16.87
CA LEU A 321 -1.86 8.44 15.86
C LEU A 321 -2.31 6.97 15.75
N LEU A 322 -2.63 6.33 16.88
CA LEU A 322 -3.13 4.95 16.88
C LEU A 322 -4.58 4.85 16.40
N ALA A 323 -5.39 5.89 16.60
CA ALA A 323 -6.79 5.92 16.22
C ALA A 323 -7.00 6.27 14.74
N SER A 324 -6.23 7.23 14.23
CA SER A 324 -6.20 7.62 12.82
C SER A 324 -4.82 8.18 12.44
N PRO A 325 -3.91 7.33 11.92
CA PRO A 325 -2.56 7.75 11.57
C PRO A 325 -2.54 8.76 10.44
N GLY A 326 -3.38 8.60 9.40
CA GLY A 326 -3.47 9.55 8.29
C GLY A 326 -3.80 10.95 8.77
N ALA A 327 -4.94 11.11 9.46
CA ALA A 327 -5.36 12.40 9.97
C ALA A 327 -4.34 13.03 10.94
N THR A 328 -3.71 12.23 11.79
CA THR A 328 -2.71 12.74 12.75
C THR A 328 -1.46 13.25 12.05
N LEU A 329 -0.93 12.49 11.10
CA LEU A 329 0.28 12.87 10.37
C LEU A 329 0.02 14.05 9.43
N ASP A 330 -1.11 14.07 8.73
CA ASP A 330 -1.50 15.18 7.87
C ASP A 330 -1.68 16.46 8.68
N PHE A 331 -2.39 16.39 9.80
CA PHE A 331 -2.57 17.54 10.69
C PHE A 331 -1.22 18.09 11.20
N LEU A 332 -0.31 17.22 11.63
CA LEU A 332 1.01 17.66 12.11
C LEU A 332 1.86 18.24 10.99
N TYR A 333 1.85 17.62 9.81
CA TYR A 333 2.56 18.11 8.64
C TYR A 333 2.09 19.51 8.26
N GLU A 334 0.77 19.71 8.15
CA GLU A 334 0.17 21.02 7.88
C GLU A 334 0.60 22.06 8.93
N ARG A 335 0.61 21.71 10.23
CA ARG A 335 1.00 22.65 11.29
C ARG A 335 2.50 22.95 11.33
N ILE A 336 3.36 22.02 10.91
CA ILE A 336 4.82 22.20 10.91
C ILE A 336 5.27 23.01 9.69
N PHE A 337 4.64 22.79 8.54
CA PHE A 337 5.02 23.37 7.25
C PHE A 337 4.06 24.43 6.71
N ALA A 338 2.98 24.78 7.45
CA ALA A 338 2.15 25.93 7.10
C ALA A 338 3.03 27.17 6.88
N PRO A 339 2.77 27.96 5.82
CA PRO A 339 3.48 29.21 5.58
C PRO A 339 3.40 30.09 6.83
N LYS A 340 4.54 30.69 7.25
CA LYS A 340 4.51 31.72 8.29
C LYS A 340 3.50 32.79 7.87
N VAL A 341 2.51 33.06 8.71
CA VAL A 341 1.75 34.31 8.58
C VAL A 341 2.75 35.44 8.83
N SER A 342 2.75 36.47 7.97
CA SER A 342 3.80 37.49 7.84
C SER A 342 4.18 38.24 9.13
N ASP A 343 3.36 38.12 10.18
CA ASP A 343 3.45 38.91 11.40
C ASP A 343 3.91 38.07 12.62
N GLU A 344 4.28 36.80 12.45
CA GLU A 344 4.80 35.99 13.55
C GLU A 344 6.31 36.23 13.78
N PRO A 345 6.73 36.57 15.03
CA PRO A 345 8.15 36.69 15.36
C PRO A 345 8.89 35.37 15.13
N ASP A 346 10.20 35.44 14.92
CA ASP A 346 11.05 34.31 14.51
C ASP A 346 11.05 33.08 15.44
N GLY A 347 10.41 33.17 16.62
CA GLY A 347 10.20 32.06 17.54
C GLY A 347 9.18 31.00 17.11
N GLY A 348 8.41 31.24 16.04
CA GLY A 348 7.39 30.31 15.51
C GLY A 348 6.11 30.24 16.35
N SER A 349 4.97 29.97 15.72
CA SER A 349 3.69 29.86 16.43
C SER A 349 3.72 28.79 17.53
N PRO A 350 3.05 29.02 18.69
CA PRO A 350 2.90 27.99 19.72
C PRO A 350 2.28 26.69 19.20
N ALA A 351 1.41 26.78 18.19
CA ALA A 351 0.86 25.62 17.49
C ALA A 351 1.95 24.82 16.78
N ARG A 352 2.86 25.50 16.08
CA ARG A 352 3.99 24.89 15.38
C ARG A 352 4.97 24.23 16.36
N LEU A 353 5.29 24.89 17.47
CA LEU A 353 6.15 24.32 18.50
C LEU A 353 5.53 23.08 19.17
N LEU A 354 4.21 23.09 19.42
CA LEU A 354 3.50 21.91 19.90
C LEU A 354 3.53 20.78 18.87
N ALA A 355 3.31 21.09 17.59
CA ALA A 355 3.36 20.10 16.52
C ALA A 355 4.75 19.46 16.39
N ILE A 356 5.81 20.26 16.42
CA ILE A 356 7.21 19.78 16.42
C ILE A 356 7.45 18.90 17.65
N ASN A 357 7.04 19.35 18.85
CA ASN A 357 7.24 18.59 20.07
C ASN A 357 6.50 17.24 20.03
N ALA A 358 5.23 17.23 19.60
CA ALA A 358 4.45 16.02 19.41
C ALA A 358 5.10 15.06 18.42
N ALA A 359 5.62 15.59 17.30
CA ALA A 359 6.31 14.80 16.30
C ALA A 359 7.63 14.19 16.83
N LEU A 360 8.40 14.94 17.64
CA LEU A 360 9.61 14.45 18.31
C LEU A 360 9.34 13.33 19.33
N HIS A 361 8.10 13.18 19.80
CA HIS A 361 7.70 12.10 20.69
C HIS A 361 7.37 10.79 19.96
N PHE A 362 7.37 10.78 18.63
CA PHE A 362 7.17 9.55 17.85
C PHE A 362 8.46 8.76 17.65
N GLU A 363 8.32 7.49 17.27
CA GLU A 363 9.44 6.67 16.82
C GLU A 363 10.11 7.28 15.58
N LYS A 364 11.41 7.03 15.41
CA LYS A 364 12.22 7.64 14.33
C LYS A 364 11.60 7.51 12.92
N PRO A 365 11.02 6.38 12.49
CA PRO A 365 10.40 6.28 11.17
C PRO A 365 9.23 7.24 10.96
N LEU A 366 8.45 7.51 12.01
CA LEU A 366 7.34 8.46 11.98
C LEU A 366 7.83 9.91 12.00
N GLN A 367 8.95 10.19 12.66
CA GLN A 367 9.62 11.49 12.58
C GLN A 367 10.11 11.77 11.16
N GLU A 368 10.69 10.75 10.49
CA GLU A 368 11.14 10.83 9.10
C GLU A 368 9.95 11.07 8.14
N ALA A 369 8.79 10.45 8.38
CA ALA A 369 7.58 10.65 7.58
C ALA A 369 7.00 12.08 7.62
N ILE A 370 7.26 12.83 8.70
CA ILE A 370 6.85 14.22 8.85
C ILE A 370 7.97 15.17 8.36
N GLU A 371 9.04 14.64 7.75
CA GLU A 371 10.19 15.39 7.25
C GLU A 371 10.72 16.43 8.25
N ILE A 372 10.67 16.14 9.57
CA ILE A 372 11.08 17.12 10.58
C ILE A 372 12.52 17.50 10.23
N PRO A 373 12.79 18.76 9.81
CA PRO A 373 14.16 19.13 9.52
C PRO A 373 14.95 18.87 10.79
N ARG A 374 16.23 18.52 10.68
CA ARG A 374 17.15 18.61 11.82
C ARG A 374 17.31 20.10 12.18
N LEU A 375 16.24 20.71 12.66
CA LEU A 375 16.24 21.95 13.39
C LEU A 375 17.09 21.61 14.61
N GLN A 376 18.36 22.00 14.56
CA GLN A 376 19.12 22.27 15.75
C GLN A 376 18.33 23.34 16.50
N LEU A 377 17.33 22.91 17.28
CA LEU A 377 16.65 23.73 18.26
C LEU A 377 17.73 24.05 19.30
N HIS A 378 18.52 25.08 19.00
CA HIS A 378 19.27 25.81 19.99
C HIS A 378 18.22 26.41 20.93
N PHE A 379 17.76 25.61 21.89
CA PHE A 379 17.27 26.14 23.15
C PHE A 379 18.50 26.74 23.82
N GLU A 380 18.89 27.95 23.39
CA GLU A 380 19.78 28.79 24.17
C GLU A 380 19.08 29.03 25.51
N GLY A 381 19.44 28.20 26.48
CA GLY A 381 19.34 28.59 27.87
C GLY A 381 20.24 29.80 28.02
N GLN A 382 19.63 30.98 28.09
CA GLN A 382 20.26 32.04 28.87
C GLN A 382 20.18 31.63 30.35
N PRO A 383 21.28 31.80 31.10
CA PRO A 383 21.38 31.39 32.50
C PRO A 383 20.36 32.09 33.40
#